data_AF-A0A1G7LK75-F1
#
_entry.id   AF-A0A1G7LK75-F1
#
_cell.length_a   1.000
_cell.length_b   1.000
_cell.length_c   1.000
_cell.angle_alpha   90.00
_cell.angle_beta   90.00
_cell.angle_gamma   90.00
#
_symmetry.space_group_name_H-M   'P 1'
#
loop_
_entity.id
_entity.type
_entity.pdbx_description
1 polymer ?
#
loop_
_entity_poly.entity_id
_entity_poly.type
_entity_poly.pdbx_seq_one_letter_code
_entity_poly.pdbx_strand_id
1 'polypeptide(L)'
;MTDDALSDDTREAPTVSCERCGREWTLDSDLDDLGPGGHAIEQFALDHERHTGHYPDDVTPWVVRCDRCPGGERFLSERPARRWARTHARHTRHSVRLDPPTGAAETVSVEETPDGS
;
A
#
# COMPACT_ATOMS: atom_id res chain seq x y z
N MET A 1 8.33 48.30 -3.83
CA MET A 1 7.84 47.21 -2.96
C MET A 1 7.14 46.25 -3.90
N THR A 2 7.82 45.18 -4.28
CA THR A 2 7.27 44.11 -5.12
C THR A 2 6.95 43.00 -4.15
N ASP A 3 5.66 42.87 -3.87
CA ASP A 3 5.09 41.91 -2.95
C ASP A 3 4.75 40.62 -3.71
N ASP A 4 4.97 39.50 -3.03
CA ASP A 4 4.58 38.14 -3.36
C ASP A 4 5.35 37.41 -4.49
N ALA A 5 6.59 37.06 -4.16
CA ALA A 5 7.25 35.90 -4.75
C ALA A 5 6.46 34.64 -4.37
N LEU A 6 5.88 33.96 -5.36
CA LEU A 6 5.46 32.56 -5.27
C LEU A 6 6.63 31.73 -4.74
N SER A 7 6.70 31.53 -3.42
CA SER A 7 7.62 30.57 -2.84
C SER A 7 6.92 29.22 -2.89
N ASP A 8 7.05 28.60 -4.06
CA ASP A 8 7.16 27.16 -4.31
C ASP A 8 6.76 26.30 -3.11
N ASP A 9 5.51 25.83 -3.12
CA ASP A 9 5.08 24.66 -2.34
C ASP A 9 5.81 23.46 -2.96
N THR A 10 7.13 23.35 -2.73
CA THR A 10 7.94 22.23 -3.18
C THR A 10 7.49 21.01 -2.38
N ARG A 11 6.37 20.39 -2.78
CA ARG A 11 6.08 19.01 -2.41
C ARG A 11 7.23 18.21 -2.98
N GLU A 12 8.17 17.81 -2.14
CA GLU A 12 9.27 16.94 -2.53
C GLU A 12 8.68 15.71 -3.22
N ALA A 13 8.90 15.61 -4.53
CA ALA A 13 8.43 14.53 -5.36
C ALA A 13 8.94 13.20 -4.80
N PRO A 14 8.09 12.20 -4.55
CA PRO A 14 8.52 10.94 -4.01
C PRO A 14 9.49 10.26 -4.98
N THR A 15 10.59 9.76 -4.44
CA THR A 15 11.60 9.04 -5.22
C THR A 15 11.50 7.55 -4.94
N VAL A 16 11.64 6.73 -5.98
CA VAL A 16 11.60 5.27 -5.92
C VAL A 16 12.83 4.70 -6.57
N SER A 17 13.51 3.80 -5.88
CA SER A 17 14.71 3.11 -6.32
C SER A 17 14.47 1.62 -6.52
N CYS A 18 15.18 1.03 -7.48
CA CYS A 18 15.20 -0.40 -7.72
C CYS A 18 16.62 -0.87 -7.99
N GLU A 19 17.24 -1.50 -7.00
CA GLU A 19 18.58 -2.09 -7.08
C GLU A 19 18.64 -3.20 -8.13
N ARG A 20 17.56 -3.99 -8.26
CA ARG A 20 17.48 -5.07 -9.27
C ARG A 20 17.52 -4.55 -10.70
N CYS A 21 16.99 -3.35 -10.93
CA CYS A 21 17.04 -2.66 -12.21
C CYS A 21 18.21 -1.68 -12.31
N GLY A 22 18.90 -1.40 -11.21
CA GLY A 22 19.98 -0.42 -11.10
C GLY A 22 19.56 1.01 -11.44
N ARG A 23 18.32 1.39 -11.12
CA ARG A 23 17.73 2.69 -11.51
C ARG A 23 16.92 3.30 -10.38
N GLU A 24 16.88 4.63 -10.38
CA GLU A 24 16.11 5.46 -9.47
C GLU A 24 15.25 6.43 -10.30
N TRP A 25 14.04 6.68 -9.84
CA TRP A 25 13.06 7.53 -10.49
C TRP A 25 12.46 8.51 -9.48
N THR A 26 12.54 9.80 -9.77
CA THR A 26 11.77 10.83 -9.09
C THR A 26 10.39 10.92 -9.74
N LEU A 27 9.32 10.74 -8.96
CA LEU A 27 7.95 10.69 -9.46
C LEU A 27 7.28 12.05 -9.27
N ASP A 28 6.89 12.71 -10.37
CA ASP A 28 6.14 13.95 -10.30
C ASP A 28 4.80 13.76 -9.58
N SER A 29 4.57 14.62 -8.58
CA SER A 29 3.34 14.68 -7.79
C SER A 29 2.35 15.69 -8.38
N ASP A 30 2.16 15.71 -9.69
CA ASP A 30 1.11 16.52 -10.32
C ASP A 30 -0.27 15.90 -9.98
N LEU A 31 -0.69 16.08 -8.74
CA LEU A 31 -1.99 15.74 -8.19
C LEU A 31 -2.43 16.88 -7.28
N ASP A 32 -2.76 18.02 -7.90
CA ASP A 32 -3.80 18.88 -7.33
C ASP A 32 -5.03 17.97 -7.09
N ASP A 33 -5.47 17.87 -5.84
CA ASP A 33 -6.72 17.23 -5.37
C ASP A 33 -6.72 15.77 -4.85
N LEU A 34 -5.60 15.12 -4.50
CA LEU A 34 -5.71 13.79 -3.84
C LEU A 34 -4.60 13.36 -2.86
N GLY A 35 -4.44 14.10 -1.74
CA GLY A 35 -3.77 13.62 -0.52
C GLY A 35 -2.26 13.32 -0.62
N PRO A 36 -1.52 13.33 0.51
CA PRO A 36 -0.06 13.21 0.46
C PRO A 36 0.39 11.78 0.10
N GLY A 37 1.12 11.64 -1.01
CA GLY A 37 2.17 10.62 -1.21
C GLY A 37 1.78 9.20 -1.65
N GLY A 38 0.50 8.88 -1.89
CA GLY A 38 0.11 7.47 -2.12
C GLY A 38 0.05 7.01 -3.57
N HIS A 39 -0.53 7.82 -4.47
CA HIS A 39 -1.04 7.29 -5.73
C HIS A 39 0.02 7.13 -6.84
N ALA A 40 1.00 8.04 -6.91
CA ALA A 40 2.08 7.97 -7.91
C ALA A 40 3.01 6.77 -7.67
N ILE A 41 3.42 6.55 -6.42
CA ILE A 41 4.22 5.39 -6.02
C ILE A 41 3.44 4.09 -6.25
N GLU A 42 2.15 4.06 -5.88
CA GLU A 42 1.31 2.88 -6.08
C GLU A 42 1.19 2.51 -7.57
N GLN A 43 0.88 3.48 -8.44
CA GLN A 43 0.79 3.24 -9.88
C GLN A 43 2.13 2.80 -10.48
N PHE A 44 3.23 3.47 -10.10
CA PHE A 44 4.57 3.09 -10.56
C PHE A 44 4.91 1.66 -10.12
N ALA A 45 4.63 1.30 -8.88
CA ALA A 45 4.89 -0.03 -8.36
C ALA A 45 4.08 -1.11 -9.09
N LEU A 46 2.82 -0.86 -9.40
CA LEU A 46 1.99 -1.78 -10.21
C LEU A 46 2.53 -1.91 -11.62
N ASP A 47 2.88 -0.80 -12.26
CA ASP A 47 3.39 -0.82 -13.63
C ASP A 47 4.75 -1.52 -13.70
N HIS A 48 5.66 -1.19 -12.79
CA HIS A 48 6.99 -1.80 -12.69
C HIS A 48 6.90 -3.29 -12.41
N GLU A 49 6.01 -3.74 -11.52
CA GLU A 49 5.78 -5.18 -11.28
C GLU A 49 5.24 -5.88 -12.53
N ARG A 50 4.31 -5.27 -13.25
CA ARG A 50 3.78 -5.85 -14.50
C ARG A 50 4.82 -5.96 -15.61
N HIS A 51 5.77 -5.04 -15.67
CA HIS A 51 6.83 -5.03 -16.68
C HIS A 51 8.06 -5.85 -16.28
N THR A 52 8.40 -5.91 -14.99
CA THR A 52 9.67 -6.49 -14.51
C THR A 52 9.51 -7.72 -13.61
N GLY A 53 8.27 -8.03 -13.20
CA GLY A 53 7.93 -9.15 -12.32
C GLY A 53 8.30 -8.96 -10.85
N HIS A 54 8.69 -7.76 -10.43
CA HIS A 54 9.02 -7.44 -9.03
C HIS A 54 8.61 -6.01 -8.66
N TYR A 55 8.40 -5.76 -7.37
CA TYR A 55 8.22 -4.40 -6.86
C TYR A 55 9.58 -3.69 -6.68
N PRO A 56 9.62 -2.35 -6.79
CA PRO A 56 10.78 -1.55 -6.39
C PRO A 56 11.14 -1.72 -4.91
N ASP A 57 12.38 -1.42 -4.54
CA ASP A 57 12.89 -1.69 -3.18
C ASP A 57 12.22 -0.80 -2.12
N ASP A 58 11.89 0.44 -2.47
CA ASP A 58 11.17 1.36 -1.60
C ASP A 58 9.68 1.01 -1.45
N VAL A 59 9.19 0.01 -2.18
CA VAL A 59 7.78 -0.38 -2.18
C VAL A 59 7.62 -1.77 -1.59
N THR A 60 7.31 -1.78 -0.30
CA THR A 60 6.85 -3.00 0.37
C THR A 60 5.32 -3.04 0.33
N PRO A 61 4.68 -4.08 -0.24
CA PRO A 61 3.24 -4.21 -0.19
C PRO A 61 2.77 -4.71 1.18
N TRP A 62 1.52 -4.40 1.53
CA TRP A 62 0.74 -5.14 2.50
C TRP A 62 0.56 -6.57 2.02
N VAL A 63 0.88 -7.53 2.87
CA VAL A 63 0.70 -8.95 2.56
C VAL A 63 -0.41 -9.50 3.45
N VAL A 64 -1.45 -10.07 2.83
CA VAL A 64 -2.48 -10.80 3.56
C VAL A 64 -2.31 -12.29 3.35
N ARG A 65 -2.29 -13.05 4.43
CA ARG A 65 -2.16 -14.51 4.41
C ARG A 65 -3.21 -15.13 5.30
N CYS A 66 -3.99 -16.03 4.73
CA CYS A 66 -4.89 -16.85 5.52
C CYS A 66 -4.12 -18.09 5.99
N ASP A 67 -4.15 -18.39 7.30
CA ASP A 67 -3.42 -19.54 7.85
C ASP A 67 -3.94 -20.90 7.33
N ARG A 68 -5.13 -20.91 6.72
CA ARG A 68 -5.82 -22.12 6.27
C ARG A 68 -5.96 -22.23 4.76
N CYS A 69 -5.73 -21.15 4.02
CA CYS A 69 -5.82 -21.18 2.56
C CYS A 69 -4.41 -21.20 1.95
N PRO A 70 -4.20 -21.93 0.84
CA PRO A 70 -2.90 -21.99 0.18
C PRO A 70 -2.53 -20.67 -0.52
N GLY A 71 -3.43 -19.69 -0.57
CA GLY A 71 -3.24 -18.39 -1.20
C GLY A 71 -3.13 -17.24 -0.20
N GLY A 72 -2.26 -16.29 -0.52
CA GLY A 72 -2.20 -14.96 0.08
C GLY A 72 -2.31 -13.89 -1.02
N GLU A 73 -2.74 -12.69 -0.65
CA GLU A 73 -2.92 -11.56 -1.57
C GLU A 73 -2.00 -10.40 -1.17
N ARG A 74 -1.64 -9.55 -2.13
CA ARG A 74 -0.76 -8.40 -1.90
C ARG A 74 -1.45 -7.11 -2.32
N PHE A 75 -1.28 -6.07 -1.51
CA PHE A 75 -1.89 -4.77 -1.74
C PHE A 75 -0.89 -3.66 -1.47
N LEU A 76 -0.96 -2.57 -2.21
CA LEU A 76 -0.06 -1.42 -2.00
C LEU A 76 -0.62 -0.41 -0.98
N SER A 77 -1.89 -0.55 -0.64
CA SER A 77 -2.60 0.30 0.32
C SER A 77 -3.22 -0.51 1.46
N GLU A 78 -3.26 0.07 2.66
CA GLU A 78 -3.83 -0.58 3.86
C GLU A 78 -5.31 -0.92 3.68
N ARG A 79 -6.09 0.05 3.21
CA ARG A 79 -7.55 -0.05 3.10
C ARG A 79 -8.01 -1.27 2.30
N PRO A 80 -7.53 -1.51 1.07
CA PRO A 80 -7.91 -2.72 0.33
C PRO A 80 -7.41 -4.01 1.01
N ALA A 81 -6.22 -4.00 1.63
CA ALA A 81 -5.70 -5.14 2.37
C ALA A 81 -6.59 -5.53 3.55
N ARG A 82 -6.93 -4.56 4.41
CA ARG A 82 -7.84 -4.76 5.56
C ARG A 82 -9.24 -5.18 5.11
N ARG A 83 -9.76 -4.57 4.04
CA ARG A 83 -11.09 -4.94 3.50
C ARG A 83 -11.09 -6.39 3.03
N TRP A 84 -10.08 -6.81 2.26
CA TRP A 84 -9.94 -8.19 1.83
C TRP A 84 -9.87 -9.14 3.02
N ALA A 85 -9.02 -8.84 4.02
CA ALA A 85 -8.85 -9.67 5.20
C ALA A 85 -10.16 -9.85 5.97
N ARG A 86 -10.91 -8.76 6.20
CA ARG A 86 -12.22 -8.79 6.88
C ARG A 86 -13.25 -9.57 6.09
N THR A 87 -13.35 -9.35 4.78
CA THR A 87 -14.27 -10.07 3.91
C THR A 87 -13.94 -11.56 3.89
N HIS A 88 -12.67 -11.92 3.70
CA HIS A 88 -12.22 -13.31 3.69
C HIS A 88 -12.52 -14.00 5.02
N ALA A 89 -12.14 -13.38 6.15
CA ALA A 89 -12.45 -13.90 7.47
C ALA A 89 -13.96 -14.12 7.64
N ARG A 90 -14.81 -13.15 7.28
CA ARG A 90 -16.28 -13.30 7.37
C ARG A 90 -16.84 -14.47 6.55
N HIS A 91 -16.37 -14.66 5.34
CA HIS A 91 -16.89 -15.71 4.47
C HIS A 91 -16.35 -17.11 4.81
N THR A 92 -15.10 -17.20 5.26
CA THR A 92 -14.43 -18.48 5.50
C THR A 92 -14.35 -18.86 6.98
N ARG A 93 -14.61 -17.89 7.87
CA ARG A 93 -14.32 -17.95 9.32
C ARG A 93 -12.86 -18.27 9.64
N HIS A 94 -11.96 -18.01 8.70
CA HIS A 94 -10.54 -18.19 8.91
C HIS A 94 -9.90 -16.94 9.50
N SER A 95 -8.87 -17.12 10.32
CA SER A 95 -7.99 -16.05 10.71
C SER A 95 -7.09 -15.67 9.54
N VAL A 96 -6.99 -14.38 9.28
CA VAL A 96 -6.16 -13.80 8.23
C VAL A 96 -5.11 -12.92 8.89
N ARG A 97 -3.85 -13.25 8.68
CA ARG A 97 -2.72 -12.39 9.03
C ARG A 97 -2.58 -11.28 8.00
N LEU A 98 -2.44 -10.05 8.49
CA LEU A 98 -2.20 -8.84 7.72
C LEU A 98 -0.83 -8.30 8.13
N ASP A 99 0.15 -8.45 7.26
CA ASP A 99 1.50 -7.95 7.45
C ASP A 99 1.61 -6.56 6.79
N PRO A 100 1.74 -5.48 7.56
CA PRO A 100 1.97 -4.15 7.01
C PRO A 100 3.39 -4.02 6.46
N PRO A 101 3.64 -3.06 5.56
CA PRO A 101 5.00 -2.77 5.10
C PRO A 101 5.90 -2.24 6.21
N THR A 102 5.31 -1.50 7.15
CA THR A 102 5.99 -0.98 8.33
C THR A 102 5.14 -1.30 9.57
N GLY A 103 5.80 -1.79 10.63
CA GLY A 103 5.13 -2.13 11.89
C GLY A 103 4.83 -3.62 12.06
N ALA A 104 3.93 -3.91 13.00
CA ALA A 104 3.64 -5.27 13.43
C ALA A 104 2.48 -5.88 12.65
N ALA A 105 2.58 -7.18 12.36
CA ALA A 105 1.50 -7.96 11.77
C ALA A 105 0.24 -7.94 12.65
N GLU A 106 -0.91 -7.71 12.05
CA GLU A 106 -2.22 -7.79 12.69
C GLU A 106 -2.89 -9.12 12.31
N THR A 107 -3.73 -9.66 13.19
CA THR A 107 -4.57 -10.82 12.86
C THR A 107 -6.02 -10.37 12.78
N VAL A 108 -6.65 -10.57 11.63
CA VAL A 108 -8.06 -10.31 11.39
C VAL A 108 -8.80 -11.64 11.43
N SER A 109 -9.64 -11.81 12.44
CA SER A 109 -10.57 -12.93 12.54
C SER A 109 -12.00 -12.40 12.43
N VAL A 110 -12.97 -13.29 12.26
CA VAL A 110 -14.34 -12.94 12.60
C VAL A 110 -14.35 -12.75 14.11
N GLU A 111 -14.26 -11.50 14.56
CA GLU A 111 -14.72 -11.19 15.91
C GLU A 111 -16.16 -11.69 15.95
N GLU A 112 -16.42 -12.70 16.78
CA GLU A 112 -17.79 -13.03 17.17
C GLU A 112 -18.30 -11.73 17.78
N THR A 113 -19.07 -10.95 17.00
CA THR A 113 -19.92 -9.93 17.59
C THR A 113 -20.66 -10.67 18.70
N PRO A 114 -20.50 -10.31 19.99
CA PRO A 114 -21.36 -10.88 21.00
C PRO A 114 -22.78 -10.54 20.55
N ASP A 115 -23.47 -11.56 20.05
CA ASP A 115 -24.89 -11.53 19.81
C ASP A 115 -25.53 -11.47 21.19
N GLY A 116 -26.17 -10.35 21.51
CA GLY A 116 -26.89 -10.13 22.77
C GLY A 116 -26.34 -8.96 23.58
N SER A 117 -27.16 -8.05 24.12
CA SER A 117 -28.60 -8.14 24.46
C SER A 117 -29.28 -6.78 24.33
#